data_AF-A0A401M1T9-F1
#
_entry.id   AF-A0A401M1T9-F1
#
_cell.length_a   1.000
_cell.length_b   1.000
_cell.length_c   1.000
_cell.angle_alpha   90.00
_cell.angle_beta   90.00
_cell.angle_gamma   90.00
#
_symmetry.space_group_name_H-M   'P 1'
#
loop_
_entity.id
_entity.type
_entity.pdbx_description
1 polymer ?
#
loop_
_entity_poly.entity_id
_entity_poly.type
_entity_poly.pdbx_seq_one_letter_code
_entity_poly.pdbx_strand_id
1 'polypeptide(L)'
;MATTTVNTKNKNFYGTYEGTLPCADCSGIRTTLKINSDTTYELRSEYLGRKDGVFEESGIYNIVGENIIELVTPSSGEKTFYKILDGSVALSDSLGTLNGSELAEHYILKRQ
;
A
#
# COMPACT_ATOMS: atom_id res chain seq x y z
N MET A 1 -18.53 -30.37 -17.76
CA MET A 1 -18.29 -29.45 -16.62
C MET A 1 -17.42 -28.34 -17.16
N ALA A 2 -18.02 -27.18 -17.49
CA ALA A 2 -17.29 -26.07 -18.09
C ALA A 2 -16.48 -25.36 -17.01
N THR A 3 -15.16 -25.49 -17.09
CA THR A 3 -14.21 -24.69 -16.32
C THR A 3 -14.43 -23.22 -16.69
N THR A 4 -15.04 -22.48 -15.79
CA THR A 4 -15.25 -21.05 -15.93
C THR A 4 -13.88 -20.38 -16.03
N THR A 5 -13.56 -19.92 -17.24
CA THR A 5 -12.47 -19.01 -17.53
C THR A 5 -12.64 -17.77 -16.65
N VAL A 6 -11.94 -17.73 -15.50
CA VAL A 6 -11.72 -16.49 -14.78
C VAL A 6 -10.81 -15.64 -15.65
N ASN A 7 -11.41 -14.70 -16.38
CA ASN A 7 -10.73 -13.62 -17.09
C ASN A 7 -9.71 -12.96 -16.15
N THR A 8 -8.46 -13.41 -16.21
CA THR A 8 -7.36 -12.95 -15.37
C THR A 8 -6.79 -11.70 -16.02
N LYS A 9 -7.55 -10.60 -15.99
CA LYS A 9 -7.11 -9.29 -16.50
C LYS A 9 -6.83 -8.25 -15.40
N ASN A 10 -6.78 -8.64 -14.12
CA ASN A 10 -6.55 -7.71 -13.00
C ASN A 10 -5.54 -8.22 -11.94
N LYS A 11 -4.60 -9.11 -12.25
CA LYS A 11 -4.07 -10.04 -11.24
C LYS A 11 -2.55 -10.14 -11.14
N ASN A 12 -1.84 -9.08 -10.74
CA ASN A 12 -0.50 -9.28 -10.15
C ASN A 12 -0.01 -8.18 -9.19
N PHE A 13 -0.93 -7.45 -8.56
CA PHE A 13 -0.60 -6.52 -7.47
C PHE A 13 -0.80 -7.13 -6.08
N TYR A 14 -1.27 -8.38 -6.01
CA TYR A 14 -1.27 -9.11 -4.74
C TYR A 14 0.16 -9.47 -4.37
N GLY A 15 0.50 -9.32 -3.10
CA GLY A 15 1.85 -9.53 -2.62
C GLY A 15 2.16 -8.68 -1.41
N THR A 16 3.40 -8.81 -0.94
CA THR A 16 3.93 -7.99 0.14
C THR A 16 4.83 -6.93 -0.47
N TYR A 17 4.56 -5.69 -0.13
CA TYR A 17 5.32 -4.52 -0.51
C TYR A 17 6.04 -4.00 0.72
N GLU A 18 7.30 -3.66 0.57
CA GLU A 18 8.10 -3.10 1.65
C GLU A 18 8.87 -1.87 1.15
N GLY A 19 8.95 -0.86 1.99
CA GLY A 19 9.77 0.32 1.75
C GLY A 19 10.11 1.02 3.06
N THR A 20 11.03 1.97 3.00
CA THR A 20 11.34 2.84 4.15
C THR A 20 11.00 4.26 3.75
N LEU A 21 9.88 4.74 4.28
CA LEU A 21 9.40 6.09 4.06
C LEU A 21 10.29 7.07 4.85
N PRO A 22 10.62 8.23 4.28
CA PRO A 22 11.39 9.25 4.96
C PRO A 22 10.53 9.84 6.08
N CYS A 23 11.10 9.96 7.27
CA CYS A 23 10.45 10.63 8.40
C CYS A 23 11.19 11.93 8.66
N ALA A 24 10.45 13.05 8.80
CA ALA A 24 11.05 14.34 9.08
C ALA A 24 11.76 14.37 10.45
N ASP A 25 11.22 13.63 11.42
CA ASP A 25 11.63 13.67 12.83
C ASP A 25 12.12 12.32 13.36
N CYS A 26 12.30 11.31 12.50
CA CYS A 26 12.80 9.98 12.87
C CYS A 26 13.74 9.43 11.78
N SER A 27 14.44 8.34 12.07
CA SER A 27 15.39 7.74 11.12
C SER A 27 14.74 7.13 9.86
N GLY A 28 13.42 6.97 9.86
CA GLY A 28 12.61 6.42 8.77
C GLY A 28 11.42 5.64 9.30
N ILE A 29 10.44 5.37 8.44
CA ILE A 29 9.30 4.52 8.76
C ILE A 29 9.35 3.32 7.83
N ARG A 30 9.70 2.16 8.36
CA ARG A 30 9.65 0.92 7.59
C ARG A 30 8.20 0.50 7.45
N THR A 31 7.69 0.57 6.22
CA THR A 31 6.31 0.28 5.90
C THR A 31 6.24 -1.01 5.10
N THR A 32 5.46 -1.97 5.60
CA THR A 32 5.17 -3.25 4.97
C THR A 32 3.68 -3.33 4.68
N LEU A 33 3.30 -3.27 3.42
CA LEU A 33 1.91 -3.38 2.96
C LEU A 33 1.72 -4.72 2.26
N LYS A 34 0.88 -5.58 2.83
CA LYS A 34 0.50 -6.85 2.24
C LYS A 34 -0.93 -6.76 1.72
N ILE A 35 -1.09 -7.04 0.43
CA ILE A 35 -2.38 -7.07 -0.25
C ILE A 35 -2.76 -8.52 -0.50
N ASN A 36 -3.82 -8.99 0.15
CA ASN A 36 -4.34 -10.34 -0.02
C ASN A 36 -5.33 -10.40 -1.19
N SER A 37 -5.47 -11.55 -1.83
CA SER A 37 -6.46 -11.73 -2.91
C SER A 37 -7.92 -11.78 -2.42
N ASP A 38 -8.12 -11.82 -1.10
CA ASP A 38 -9.43 -11.90 -0.43
C ASP A 38 -9.99 -10.51 -0.07
N THR A 39 -9.57 -9.44 -0.77
CA THR A 39 -10.00 -8.05 -0.52
C THR A 39 -9.57 -7.45 0.82
N THR A 40 -8.64 -8.11 1.52
CA THR A 40 -8.06 -7.64 2.77
C THR A 40 -6.62 -7.16 2.59
N TYR A 41 -6.20 -6.24 3.44
CA TYR A 41 -4.80 -5.79 3.52
C TYR A 41 -4.28 -5.86 4.94
N GLU A 42 -2.96 -5.94 5.06
CA GLU A 42 -2.23 -5.81 6.32
C GLU A 42 -1.15 -4.75 6.10
N LEU A 43 -1.16 -3.68 6.88
CA LEU A 43 -0.17 -2.61 6.82
C LEU A 43 0.55 -2.55 8.16
N ARG A 44 1.87 -2.69 8.12
CA ARG A 44 2.75 -2.55 9.27
C ARG A 44 3.66 -1.34 9.06
N SER A 45 3.69 -0.43 10.02
CA SER A 45 4.52 0.76 10.01
C SER A 45 5.41 0.77 11.24
N GLU A 46 6.73 0.68 11.04
CA GLU A 46 7.74 0.63 12.08
C GLU A 46 8.58 1.91 12.03
N TYR A 47 8.35 2.82 12.98
CA TYR A 47 9.06 4.07 13.14
C TYR A 47 10.45 3.80 13.75
N LEU A 48 11.46 3.82 12.89
CA LEU A 48 12.85 3.59 13.26
C LEU A 48 13.35 4.71 14.18
N GLY A 49 13.86 4.35 15.35
CA GLY A 49 14.31 5.29 16.39
C GLY A 49 13.30 5.55 17.50
N ARG A 50 12.10 4.95 17.45
CA ARG A 50 11.13 4.95 18.57
C ARG A 50 11.03 3.57 19.20
N LYS A 51 10.94 3.54 20.54
CA LYS A 51 10.89 2.29 21.33
C LYS A 51 9.54 1.55 21.21
N ASP A 52 8.45 2.30 21.03
CA ASP A 52 7.09 1.82 20.73
C ASP A 52 6.63 2.42 19.39
N GLY A 53 7.42 2.15 18.34
CA GLY A 53 7.20 2.71 17.01
C GLY A 53 6.48 1.75 16.05
N VAL A 54 5.97 0.61 16.49
CA VAL A 54 5.38 -0.39 15.58
C VAL A 54 3.87 -0.28 15.62
N PHE A 55 3.27 -0.04 14.46
CA PHE A 55 1.83 0.02 14.26
C PHE A 55 1.45 -1.01 13.21
N GLU A 56 0.45 -1.82 13.52
CA GLU A 56 -0.10 -2.81 12.62
C GLU A 56 -1.59 -2.54 12.46
N GLU A 57 -2.02 -2.41 11.22
CA GLU A 57 -3.42 -2.28 10.86
C GLU A 57 -3.78 -3.34 9.82
N SER A 58 -5.02 -3.78 9.86
CA SER A 58 -5.59 -4.62 8.83
C SER A 58 -7.01 -4.18 8.55
N GLY A 59 -7.43 -4.33 7.30
CA GLY A 59 -8.72 -3.83 6.86
C GLY A 59 -9.07 -4.36 5.49
N ILE A 60 -10.04 -3.70 4.87
CA ILE A 60 -10.45 -3.97 3.50
C ILE A 60 -9.85 -2.93 2.58
N TYR A 61 -9.52 -3.34 1.36
CA TYR A 61 -9.12 -2.41 0.32
C TYR A 61 -10.11 -2.42 -0.85
N ASN A 62 -10.26 -1.26 -1.48
CA ASN A 62 -11.01 -1.08 -2.72
C ASN A 62 -10.06 -0.73 -3.86
N ILE A 63 -10.38 -1.15 -5.08
CA ILE A 63 -9.68 -0.68 -6.26
C ILE A 63 -10.47 0.48 -6.85
N VAL A 64 -9.85 1.65 -6.91
CA VAL A 64 -10.43 2.88 -7.46
C VAL A 64 -9.74 3.20 -8.79
N GLY A 65 -10.50 3.58 -9.81
CA GLY A 65 -9.97 3.81 -11.15
C GLY A 65 -9.45 2.52 -11.78
N GLU A 66 -8.25 2.57 -12.39
CA GLU A 66 -7.63 1.42 -13.05
C GLU A 66 -6.54 0.74 -12.22
N ASN A 67 -5.82 1.49 -11.37
CA ASN A 67 -4.64 1.01 -10.67
C ASN A 67 -4.39 1.68 -9.31
N ILE A 68 -5.42 2.19 -8.64
CA ILE A 68 -5.31 2.79 -7.30
C ILE A 68 -5.95 1.86 -6.27
N ILE A 69 -5.22 1.57 -5.20
CA ILE A 69 -5.69 0.80 -4.05
C ILE A 69 -6.09 1.80 -2.96
N GLU A 70 -7.37 1.85 -2.60
CA GLU A 70 -7.88 2.55 -1.43
C GLU A 70 -7.90 1.59 -0.25
N LEU A 71 -7.01 1.77 0.71
CA LEU A 71 -7.04 1.08 2.00
C LEU A 71 -8.00 1.81 2.93
N VAL A 72 -8.92 1.09 3.56
CA VAL A 72 -9.84 1.65 4.55
C VAL A 72 -9.45 1.15 5.93
N THR A 73 -8.94 2.04 6.77
CA THR A 73 -8.56 1.74 8.15
C THR A 73 -9.84 1.58 8.99
N PRO A 74 -10.16 0.37 9.49
CA PRO A 74 -11.44 0.13 10.17
C PRO A 74 -11.57 0.87 11.50
N SER A 75 -10.46 1.22 12.15
CA SER A 75 -10.45 1.89 13.45
C SER A 75 -10.86 3.36 13.38
N SER A 76 -10.52 4.06 12.30
CA SER A 76 -10.77 5.51 12.14
C SER A 76 -11.65 5.85 10.93
N GLY A 77 -11.81 4.91 9.98
CA GLY A 77 -12.40 5.19 8.68
C GLY A 77 -11.48 6.00 7.75
N GLU A 78 -10.21 6.17 8.12
CA GLU A 78 -9.22 6.82 7.27
C GLU A 78 -8.99 6.02 5.99
N LYS A 79 -8.76 6.77 4.92
CA LYS A 79 -8.57 6.24 3.58
C LYS A 79 -7.17 6.56 3.11
N THR A 80 -6.40 5.52 2.81
CA THR A 80 -5.04 5.67 2.29
C THR A 80 -5.00 5.15 0.87
N PHE A 81 -4.45 5.93 -0.07
CA PHE A 81 -4.41 5.55 -1.47
C PHE A 81 -3.00 5.17 -1.90
N TYR A 82 -2.88 4.05 -2.61
CA TYR A 82 -1.63 3.59 -3.20
C TYR A 82 -1.82 3.35 -4.68
N LYS A 83 -0.98 4.00 -5.50
CA LYS A 83 -0.92 3.74 -6.93
C LYS A 83 -0.08 2.50 -7.19
N ILE A 84 -0.65 1.53 -7.91
CA ILE A 84 0.06 0.36 -8.40
C ILE A 84 0.97 0.81 -9.55
N LEU A 85 2.25 0.50 -9.40
CA LEU A 85 3.30 0.65 -10.40
C LEU A 85 3.76 -0.75 -10.84
N ASP A 86 4.63 -0.79 -11.85
CA ASP A 86 5.22 -2.05 -12.31
C ASP A 86 6.12 -2.65 -11.22
N GLY A 87 5.64 -3.68 -10.53
CA GLY A 87 6.38 -4.36 -9.45
C GLY A 87 6.54 -3.57 -8.14
N SER A 88 5.83 -2.44 -7.97
CA SER A 88 5.88 -1.61 -6.76
C SER A 88 4.53 -0.91 -6.52
N VAL A 89 4.34 -0.33 -5.35
CA VAL A 89 3.21 0.56 -5.06
C VAL A 89 3.73 1.87 -4.49
N ALA A 90 3.10 2.99 -4.81
CA ALA A 90 3.52 4.30 -4.35
C ALA A 90 2.37 4.99 -3.64
N LEU A 91 2.64 5.57 -2.47
CA LEU A 91 1.63 6.34 -1.74
C LEU A 91 1.18 7.53 -2.60
N SER A 92 -0.13 7.65 -2.81
CA SER A 92 -0.73 8.66 -3.67
C SER A 92 -1.93 9.30 -2.99
N ASP A 93 -2.46 10.36 -3.60
CA ASP A 93 -3.80 10.85 -3.28
C ASP A 93 -4.90 9.94 -3.89
N SER A 94 -6.17 10.21 -3.56
CA SER A 94 -7.37 9.65 -4.17
C SER A 94 -7.41 9.67 -5.70
N LEU A 95 -6.72 10.64 -6.32
CA LEU A 95 -6.58 10.77 -7.77
C LEU A 95 -5.40 9.97 -8.36
N GLY A 96 -4.62 9.25 -7.55
CA GLY A 96 -3.41 8.57 -8.01
C GLY A 96 -2.29 9.54 -8.41
N THR A 97 -2.34 10.76 -7.88
CA THR A 97 -1.28 11.76 -8.01
C THR A 97 -0.25 11.49 -6.92
N LEU A 98 0.98 11.20 -7.34
CA LEU A 98 2.12 11.23 -6.43
C LEU A 98 2.41 12.71 -6.18
N ASN A 99 2.53 13.12 -4.92
CA ASN A 99 2.92 14.48 -4.59
C ASN A 99 4.23 14.77 -5.33
N GLY A 100 4.18 15.62 -6.36
CA GLY A 100 5.20 15.75 -7.41
C GLY A 100 6.52 16.38 -6.99
N SER A 101 6.91 16.24 -5.73
CA SER A 101 8.22 16.61 -5.23
C SER A 101 9.25 15.50 -5.49
N GLU A 102 10.53 15.83 -5.38
CA GLU A 102 11.65 14.85 -5.34
C GLU A 102 11.45 13.74 -4.29
N LEU A 103 10.50 13.91 -3.36
CA LEU A 103 10.20 12.95 -2.32
C LEU A 103 9.26 11.82 -2.78
N ALA A 104 8.57 11.95 -3.93
CA ALA A 104 7.64 10.92 -4.43
C ALA A 104 8.30 9.53 -4.54
N GLU A 105 9.57 9.49 -4.96
CA GLU A 105 10.36 8.26 -5.09
C GLU A 105 10.64 7.60 -3.74
N HIS A 106 10.71 8.40 -2.67
CA HIS A 106 10.90 7.91 -1.31
C HIS A 106 9.60 7.36 -0.70
N TYR A 107 8.44 7.57 -1.35
CA TYR A 107 7.16 7.00 -0.94
C TYR A 107 6.76 5.74 -1.73
N ILE A 108 7.74 5.10 -2.40
CA ILE A 108 7.55 3.85 -3.16
C ILE A 108 7.88 2.65 -2.26
N LEU A 109 6.93 1.73 -2.14
CA LEU A 109 7.11 0.41 -1.55
C LEU A 109 7.36 -0.60 -2.67
N LYS A 110 8.51 -1.28 -2.63
CA LYS A 110 8.88 -2.29 -3.62
C LYS A 110 8.27 -3.63 -3.25
N ARG A 111 7.81 -4.38 -4.24
CA ARG A 111 7.36 -5.76 -3.99
C ARG A 111 8.56 -6.59 -3.52
N GLN A 112 8.36 -7.34 -2.43
CA GLN A 112 9.30 -8.36 -1.94
C GLN A 112 9.33 -9.58 -2.87
#